data_AF-A0A6B3INS5-F1
#
_entry.id   AF-A0A6B3INS5-F1
#
_cell.length_a   1.000
_cell.length_b   1.000
_cell.length_c   1.000
_cell.angle_alpha   90.00
_cell.angle_beta   90.00
_cell.angle_gamma   90.00
#
_symmetry.space_group_name_H-M   'P 1'
#
loop_
_entity.id
_entity.type
_entity.pdbx_description
1 polymer ?
#
loop_
_entity_poly.entity_id
_entity_poly.type
_entity_poly.pdbx_seq_one_letter_code
_entity_poly.pdbx_strand_id
1 'polypeptide(L)'
;VRTTDPGCYIAACEALAAFDIRDHLGRIGVPTLVLVGAEDKVTGPAEARTLVAGIPDARLALVPGASHLAPVEQPAAVCDLLL
;
A
#
# COMPACT_ATOMS: atom_id res chain seq x y z
N VAL A 1 20.15 -6.79 -8.14
CA VAL A 1 19.89 -6.01 -9.37
C VAL A 1 20.63 -6.56 -10.60
N ARG A 2 21.87 -7.06 -10.50
CA ARG A 2 22.64 -7.52 -11.68
C ARG A 2 22.22 -8.87 -12.31
N THR A 3 21.23 -9.57 -11.73
CA THR A 3 20.75 -10.89 -12.20
C THR A 3 19.26 -10.90 -12.53
N THR A 4 18.59 -9.75 -12.48
CA THR A 4 17.16 -9.66 -12.79
C THR A 4 16.99 -9.69 -14.31
N ASP A 5 16.18 -10.63 -14.80
CA ASP A 5 15.84 -10.68 -16.22
C ASP A 5 15.09 -9.39 -16.63
N PRO A 6 15.56 -8.64 -17.64
CA PRO A 6 14.92 -7.39 -18.04
C PRO A 6 13.48 -7.57 -18.55
N GLY A 7 13.19 -8.67 -19.26
CA GLY A 7 11.86 -8.95 -19.78
C GLY A 7 10.85 -9.16 -18.65
N CYS A 8 11.24 -9.94 -17.63
CA CYS A 8 10.43 -10.12 -16.43
C CYS A 8 10.20 -8.81 -15.67
N TYR A 9 11.22 -7.94 -15.56
CA TYR A 9 11.06 -6.66 -14.89
C TYR A 9 10.08 -5.73 -15.63
N ILE A 10 10.19 -5.64 -16.95
CA ILE A 10 9.28 -4.86 -17.79
C ILE A 10 7.84 -5.38 -17.65
N ALA A 11 7.63 -6.69 -17.79
CA ALA A 11 6.32 -7.29 -17.66
C ALA A 11 5.68 -7.03 -16.28
N ALA A 12 6.48 -7.05 -15.20
CA ALA A 12 6.00 -6.71 -13.86
C ALA A 12 5.60 -5.23 -13.76
N CYS A 13 6.39 -4.30 -14.32
CA CYS A 13 6.04 -2.89 -14.36
C CYS A 13 4.75 -2.63 -15.16
N GLU A 14 4.59 -3.27 -16.31
CA GLU A 14 3.37 -3.16 -17.13
C GLU A 14 2.14 -3.70 -16.39
N ALA A 15 2.27 -4.86 -15.74
CA ALA A 15 1.20 -5.45 -14.95
C ALA A 15 0.78 -4.54 -13.78
N LEU A 16 1.74 -3.97 -13.04
CA LEU A 16 1.47 -3.03 -11.96
C LEU A 16 0.81 -1.74 -12.47
N ALA A 17 1.25 -1.22 -13.62
CA ALA A 17 0.70 0.00 -14.20
C ALA A 17 -0.76 -0.16 -14.69
N ALA A 18 -1.11 -1.35 -15.17
CA ALA A 18 -2.46 -1.64 -15.67
C ALA A 18 -3.43 -2.15 -14.59
N PHE A 19 -2.94 -2.51 -13.40
CA PHE A 19 -3.77 -3.10 -12.35
C PHE A 19 -4.68 -2.06 -11.69
N ASP A 20 -5.99 -2.24 -11.85
CA ASP A 20 -7.00 -1.44 -11.18
C ASP A 20 -8.18 -2.32 -10.75
N ILE A 21 -8.46 -2.33 -9.45
CA ILE A 21 -9.58 -3.07 -8.85
C ILE A 21 -10.38 -2.18 -7.89
N ARG A 22 -10.34 -0.85 -8.05
CA ARG A 22 -11.05 0.08 -7.17
C ARG A 22 -12.55 -0.22 -7.09
N ASP A 23 -13.16 -0.63 -8.20
CA ASP A 23 -14.58 -1.01 -8.27
C ASP A 23 -14.91 -2.31 -7.49
N HIS A 24 -13.88 -3.04 -7.04
CA HIS A 24 -14.04 -4.26 -6.25
C HIS A 24 -13.82 -4.06 -4.75
N LEU A 25 -13.36 -2.88 -4.29
CA LEU A 25 -13.05 -2.63 -2.89
C LEU A 25 -14.23 -2.91 -1.95
N GLY A 26 -15.45 -2.59 -2.40
CA GLY A 26 -16.68 -2.84 -1.65
C GLY A 26 -16.98 -4.32 -1.37
N ARG A 27 -16.27 -5.25 -2.03
CA ARG A 27 -16.40 -6.70 -1.78
C ARG A 27 -15.61 -7.17 -0.56
N ILE A 28 -14.73 -6.34 0.00
CA ILE A 28 -13.97 -6.67 1.21
C ILE A 28 -14.90 -6.55 2.42
N GLY A 29 -15.39 -7.70 2.90
CA GLY A 29 -16.37 -7.79 4.00
C GLY A 29 -15.77 -7.99 5.39
N VAL A 30 -14.47 -7.76 5.57
CA VAL A 30 -13.76 -7.97 6.84
C VAL A 30 -13.09 -6.67 7.31
N PRO A 31 -12.90 -6.49 8.64
CA PRO A 31 -12.19 -5.33 9.18
C PRO A 31 -10.80 -5.21 8.52
N THR A 32 -10.49 -4.03 8.01
CA THR A 32 -9.29 -3.77 7.21
C THR A 32 -8.50 -2.59 7.78
N LEU A 33 -7.20 -2.79 7.97
CA LEU A 33 -6.26 -1.71 8.23
C LEU A 33 -5.55 -1.33 6.93
N VAL A 34 -5.68 -0.06 6.52
CA VAL A 34 -4.85 0.53 5.48
C VAL A 34 -3.72 1.31 6.17
N LEU A 35 -2.48 0.89 5.97
CA LEU A 35 -1.29 1.49 6.56
C LEU A 35 -0.40 2.05 5.46
N VAL A 36 0.05 3.29 5.60
CA VAL A 36 0.97 3.95 4.65
C VAL A 36 1.95 4.88 5.37
N GLY A 37 3.16 5.01 4.83
CA GLY A 37 4.10 6.03 5.29
C GLY A 37 3.55 7.44 5.03
N ALA A 38 3.68 8.34 6.00
CA ALA A 38 3.17 9.71 5.86
C ALA A 38 3.90 10.49 4.75
N GLU A 39 5.13 10.11 4.42
CA GLU A 39 5.99 10.74 3.43
C GLU A 39 6.09 9.97 2.10
N ASP A 40 5.30 8.90 1.90
CA ASP A 40 5.30 8.11 0.67
C ASP A 40 4.82 8.95 -0.54
N LYS A 41 5.61 8.93 -1.61
CA LYS A 41 5.36 9.63 -2.89
C LYS A 41 5.05 8.69 -4.06
N VAL A 42 5.11 7.37 -3.85
CA VAL A 42 4.84 6.34 -4.85
C VAL A 42 3.37 5.92 -4.76
N THR A 43 2.90 5.57 -3.55
CA THR A 43 1.51 5.17 -3.25
C THR A 43 1.09 5.78 -1.92
N GLY A 44 0.99 7.11 -1.89
CA GLY A 44 0.95 7.88 -0.66
C GLY A 44 -0.41 7.97 0.04
N PRO A 45 -0.56 8.93 0.97
CA PRO A 45 -1.79 9.12 1.74
C PRO A 45 -3.07 9.36 0.91
N ALA A 46 -2.96 9.83 -0.34
CA ALA A 46 -4.10 10.04 -1.22
C ALA A 46 -4.67 8.71 -1.72
N GLU A 47 -3.81 7.80 -2.18
CA GLU A 47 -4.17 6.45 -2.61
C GLU A 47 -4.71 5.64 -1.44
N ALA A 48 -4.08 5.72 -0.27
CA ALA A 48 -4.56 5.06 0.94
C ALA A 48 -5.97 5.54 1.36
N ARG A 49 -6.26 6.84 1.24
CA ARG A 49 -7.61 7.38 1.47
C ARG A 49 -8.63 6.85 0.46
N THR A 50 -8.22 6.61 -0.79
CA THR A 50 -9.09 5.99 -1.80
C THR A 50 -9.47 4.57 -1.39
N LEU A 51 -8.52 3.79 -0.85
CA LEU A 51 -8.81 2.44 -0.33
C LEU A 51 -9.80 2.49 0.83
N VAL A 52 -9.56 3.36 1.81
CA VAL A 52 -10.44 3.52 2.99
C VAL A 52 -11.85 3.94 2.60
N ALA A 53 -11.99 4.82 1.60
CA ALA A 53 -13.30 5.24 1.10
C ALA A 53 -14.05 4.11 0.37
N GLY A 54 -13.34 3.16 -0.23
CA GLY A 54 -13.93 2.05 -0.98
C GLY A 54 -14.23 0.79 -0.18
N ILE A 55 -13.65 0.64 1.02
CA ILE A 55 -13.79 -0.56 1.87
C ILE A 55 -14.76 -0.26 3.02
N PRO A 56 -15.84 -1.04 3.23
CA PRO A 56 -16.89 -0.72 4.20
C PRO A 56 -16.43 -0.58 5.66
N ASP A 57 -15.48 -1.43 6.09
CA ASP A 57 -14.93 -1.43 7.45
C ASP A 57 -13.40 -1.26 7.39
N ALA A 58 -12.96 -0.09 6.95
CA ALA A 58 -11.55 0.26 6.86
C ALA A 58 -11.16 1.42 7.78
N ARG A 59 -9.97 1.29 8.38
CA ARG A 59 -9.29 2.37 9.11
C ARG A 59 -7.96 2.71 8.46
N LEU A 60 -7.59 3.98 8.51
CA LEU A 60 -6.31 4.49 8.01
C LEU A 60 -5.30 4.66 9.16
N ALA A 61 -4.08 4.18 8.98
CA ALA A 61 -2.93 4.55 9.78
C ALA A 61 -1.85 5.20 8.90
N LEU A 62 -1.46 6.42 9.27
CA LEU A 62 -0.29 7.09 8.69
C LEU A 62 0.88 6.88 9.64
N VAL A 63 2.02 6.41 9.11
CA VAL A 63 3.24 6.20 9.89
C VAL A 63 4.17 7.41 9.69
N PRO A 64 4.31 8.30 10.69
CA PRO A 64 5.19 9.46 10.56
C PRO A 64 6.66 9.07 10.44
N GLY A 65 7.43 9.78 9.62
CA GLY A 65 8.85 9.48 9.41
C GLY A 65 9.09 8.19 8.62
N ALA A 66 8.12 7.77 7.80
CA ALA A 66 8.19 6.62 6.91
C ALA A 66 7.70 7.03 5.50
N SER A 67 8.46 6.62 4.49
CA SER A 67 8.12 6.75 3.09
C SER A 67 7.52 5.43 2.59
N HIS A 68 7.86 5.02 1.38
CA HIS A 68 7.28 3.87 0.68
C HIS A 68 7.54 2.52 1.39
N LEU A 69 8.60 2.41 2.18
CA LEU A 69 9.01 1.16 2.82
C LEU A 69 8.76 1.21 4.33
N ALA A 70 7.55 1.62 4.74
CA ALA A 70 7.19 1.84 6.14
C ALA A 70 7.57 0.69 7.10
N PRO A 71 7.41 -0.62 6.77
CA PRO A 71 7.84 -1.71 7.64
C PRO A 71 9.36 -1.78 7.86
N VAL A 72 10.16 -1.28 6.92
CA VAL A 72 11.62 -1.21 7.00
C VAL A 72 12.06 0.06 7.73
N GLU A 73 11.39 1.18 7.45
CA GLU A 73 11.77 2.50 7.96
C GLU A 73 11.31 2.72 9.41
N GLN A 74 10.13 2.21 9.78
CA GLN A 74 9.51 2.37 11.11
C GLN A 74 8.95 1.02 11.63
N PRO A 75 9.80 -0.01 11.82
CA PRO A 75 9.35 -1.37 12.12
C PRO A 75 8.54 -1.47 13.41
N ALA A 76 8.95 -0.79 14.48
CA ALA A 76 8.24 -0.82 15.76
C ALA A 76 6.83 -0.23 15.65
N ALA A 77 6.71 0.95 15.03
CA ALA A 77 5.42 1.61 14.82
C ALA A 77 4.48 0.76 13.95
N VAL A 78 5.01 0.08 12.92
CA VAL A 78 4.22 -0.85 12.11
C VAL A 78 3.77 -2.06 12.91
N CYS A 79 4.66 -2.67 13.71
CA CYS A 79 4.29 -3.80 14.57
C CYS A 79 3.18 -3.44 15.56
N ASP A 80 3.28 -2.27 16.21
CA ASP A 80 2.26 -1.80 17.17
C ASP A 80 0.88 -1.61 16.53
N LEU A 81 0.82 -1.29 15.22
CA LEU A 81 -0.44 -1.14 14.49
C LEU A 81 -1.09 -2.47 14.07
N LEU A 82 -0.31 -3.54 14.04
CA LEU A 82 -0.72 -4.89 13.63
C LEU A 82 -1.18 -5.78 14.81
N LEU A 83 -0.83 -5.40 16.05
CA LEU A 83 -1.21 -6.09 17.28
C LEU A 83 -2.53 -5.54 17.85
#